data_AF-A0AAJ2JZK6-F1
#
_entry.id   AF-A0AAJ2JZK6-F1
#
_cell.length_a   1.000
_cell.length_b   1.000
_cell.length_c   1.000
_cell.angle_alpha   90.00
_cell.angle_beta   90.00
_cell.angle_gamma   90.00
#
_symmetry.space_group_name_H-M   'P 1'
#
loop_
_entity.id
_entity.type
_entity.pdbx_description
1 polymer ?
#
loop_
_entity_poly.entity_id
_entity_poly.type
_entity_poly.pdbx_seq_one_letter_code
_entity_poly.pdbx_strand_id
1 'polypeptide(L)'
;MKQFYVFTTIILITVVLSLPIQANAEVNRTLKEADSDLYPDMLLLLLLPQIQEAVNSYYSKILKVDPVVYPYEIDIVKAERIDQNPKNRGYDFLLTLEVQPVIGPHIAVGQDRMTLEISPLITNIVKITSYQHVHTNQLPLNWQHLLLR
;
A
#
# COMPACT_ATOMS: atom_id res chain seq x y z
N MET A 1 -73.30 15.25 1.97
CA MET A 1 -72.61 14.06 1.44
C MET A 1 -71.56 14.39 0.37
N LYS A 2 -71.88 15.07 -0.74
CA LYS A 2 -70.90 15.41 -1.79
C LYS A 2 -69.65 16.17 -1.29
N GLN A 3 -69.83 17.16 -0.42
CA GLN A 3 -68.70 17.94 0.13
C GLN A 3 -67.77 17.11 1.02
N PHE A 4 -68.29 16.10 1.73
CA PHE A 4 -67.49 15.18 2.54
C PHE A 4 -66.58 14.31 1.67
N TYR A 5 -67.08 13.81 0.54
CA TYR A 5 -66.27 13.04 -0.42
C TYR A 5 -65.17 13.87 -1.11
N VAL A 6 -65.40 15.18 -1.28
CA VAL A 6 -64.38 16.10 -1.82
C VAL A 6 -63.27 16.33 -0.80
N PHE A 7 -63.61 16.52 0.48
CA PHE A 7 -62.60 16.68 1.52
C PHE A 7 -61.76 15.41 1.73
N THR A 8 -62.39 14.23 1.72
CA THR A 8 -61.66 12.96 1.86
C THR A 8 -60.74 12.67 0.68
N THR A 9 -61.14 13.02 -0.55
CA THR A 9 -60.29 12.84 -1.73
C THR A 9 -59.07 13.76 -1.73
N ILE A 10 -59.20 15.01 -1.28
CA ILE A 10 -58.08 15.96 -1.17
C ILE A 10 -57.06 15.49 -0.11
N ILE A 11 -57.53 14.98 1.03
CA ILE A 11 -56.66 14.44 2.08
C ILE A 11 -55.89 13.22 1.57
N LEU A 12 -56.55 12.35 0.80
CA LEU A 12 -55.89 11.16 0.26
C LEU A 12 -54.76 11.53 -0.73
N ILE A 13 -55.00 12.51 -1.59
CA ILE A 13 -54.00 12.97 -2.57
C ILE A 13 -52.80 13.64 -1.89
N THR A 14 -53.05 14.45 -0.85
CA THR A 14 -51.95 15.11 -0.11
C THR A 14 -51.09 14.11 0.67
N VAL A 15 -51.67 13.02 1.19
CA VAL A 15 -50.91 11.91 1.81
C VAL A 15 -50.06 11.18 0.77
N VAL A 16 -50.59 10.91 -0.42
CA VAL A 16 -49.82 10.22 -1.49
C VAL A 16 -48.66 11.09 -2.00
N LEU A 17 -48.86 12.41 -2.12
CA LEU A 17 -47.84 13.35 -2.58
C LEU A 17 -46.75 13.66 -1.54
N SER A 18 -46.99 13.37 -0.25
CA SER A 18 -46.02 13.59 0.83
C SER A 18 -45.13 12.37 1.10
N LEU A 19 -45.34 11.25 0.40
CA LEU A 19 -44.43 10.12 0.44
C LEU A 19 -43.13 10.49 -0.29
N PRO A 20 -41.95 10.25 0.31
CA PRO A 20 -40.68 10.51 -0.36
C PRO A 20 -40.54 9.59 -1.57
N ILE A 21 -40.44 10.18 -2.77
CA ILE A 21 -40.09 9.44 -3.99
C ILE A 21 -38.62 9.05 -3.85
N GLN A 22 -38.36 7.80 -3.50
CA GLN A 22 -37.01 7.25 -3.58
C GLN A 22 -36.67 7.03 -5.06
N ALA A 23 -36.04 8.03 -5.67
CA ALA A 23 -35.44 7.89 -6.99
C ALA A 23 -34.17 7.04 -6.85
N ASN A 24 -34.26 5.74 -7.14
CA ASN A 24 -33.09 4.87 -7.32
C ASN A 24 -32.44 5.15 -8.68
N ALA A 25 -31.86 6.34 -8.84
CA ALA A 25 -30.85 6.55 -9.89
C ALA A 25 -29.53 5.97 -9.39
N GLU A 26 -29.47 4.65 -9.24
CA GLU A 26 -28.19 3.96 -9.05
C GLU A 26 -27.47 4.00 -10.39
N VAL A 27 -26.58 4.99 -10.56
CA VAL A 27 -25.58 4.93 -11.63
C VAL A 27 -24.77 3.69 -11.32
N ASN A 28 -25.09 2.59 -12.01
CA ASN A 28 -24.36 1.34 -11.93
C ASN A 28 -22.98 1.54 -12.58
N ARG A 29 -22.13 2.33 -11.92
CA ARG A 29 -20.69 2.21 -12.05
C ARG A 29 -20.33 1.00 -11.22
N THR A 30 -20.59 -0.18 -11.76
CA THR A 30 -19.76 -1.32 -11.45
C THR A 30 -18.37 -0.93 -11.94
N LEU A 31 -17.64 -0.17 -11.10
CA LEU A 31 -16.21 -0.08 -11.18
C LEU A 31 -15.78 -1.54 -11.17
N LYS A 32 -15.36 -2.04 -12.33
CA LYS A 32 -14.68 -3.33 -12.42
C LYS A 32 -13.70 -3.34 -11.26
N GLU A 33 -13.87 -4.30 -10.34
CA GLU A 33 -13.13 -4.35 -9.08
C GLU A 33 -11.68 -4.03 -9.39
N ALA A 34 -11.20 -2.89 -8.87
CA ALA A 34 -9.86 -2.43 -9.18
C ALA A 34 -8.91 -3.52 -8.70
N ASP A 35 -8.01 -3.94 -9.60
CA ASP A 35 -6.96 -4.91 -9.27
C ASP A 35 -6.32 -4.50 -7.95
N SER A 36 -6.46 -5.34 -6.91
CA SER A 36 -6.07 -5.01 -5.54
C SER A 36 -4.58 -4.72 -5.43
N ASP A 37 -3.80 -5.26 -6.37
CA ASP A 37 -2.35 -5.24 -6.35
C ASP A 37 -1.80 -4.05 -7.17
N LEU A 38 -2.62 -3.45 -8.04
CA LEU A 38 -2.21 -2.33 -8.90
C LEU A 38 -1.62 -1.15 -8.11
N TYR A 39 -2.28 -0.73 -7.03
CA TYR A 39 -1.80 0.40 -6.23
C TYR A 39 -0.60 0.05 -5.35
N PRO A 40 -0.57 -1.10 -4.64
CA PRO A 40 0.64 -1.59 -3.98
C PRO A 40 1.85 -1.68 -4.93
N ASP A 41 1.69 -2.24 -6.13
CA ASP A 41 2.77 -2.39 -7.10
C ASP A 41 3.31 -1.04 -7.56
N MET A 42 2.41 -0.10 -7.87
CA MET A 42 2.80 1.27 -8.20
C MET A 42 3.55 1.95 -7.04
N LEU A 43 3.11 1.73 -5.80
CA LEU A 43 3.78 2.28 -4.62
C LEU A 43 5.18 1.68 -4.46
N LEU A 44 5.32 0.36 -4.53
CA LEU A 44 6.61 -0.32 -4.40
C LEU A 44 7.59 0.13 -5.49
N LEU A 45 7.11 0.31 -6.73
CA LEU A 45 7.93 0.83 -7.83
C LEU A 45 8.49 2.22 -7.52
N LEU A 46 7.69 3.10 -6.91
CA LEU A 46 8.12 4.46 -6.54
C LEU A 46 9.08 4.49 -5.34
N LEU A 47 8.98 3.52 -4.43
CA LEU A 47 9.84 3.39 -3.25
C LEU A 47 11.14 2.62 -3.51
N LEU A 48 11.23 1.95 -4.66
CA LEU A 48 12.33 1.06 -4.99
C LEU A 48 13.72 1.71 -4.88
N PRO A 49 13.96 2.98 -5.30
CA PRO A 49 15.27 3.60 -5.18
C PRO A 49 15.78 3.66 -3.72
N GLN A 50 14.92 4.03 -2.78
CA GLN A 50 15.26 4.14 -1.36
C GLN A 50 15.47 2.75 -0.72
N ILE A 51 14.66 1.77 -1.13
CA ILE A 51 14.79 0.38 -0.67
C ILE A 51 16.11 -0.22 -1.16
N GLN A 52 16.42 -0.03 -2.45
CA GLN A 52 17.64 -0.51 -3.08
C GLN A 52 18.89 0.12 -2.44
N GLU A 53 18.86 1.42 -2.16
CA GLU A 53 19.97 2.11 -1.47
C GLU A 53 20.21 1.54 -0.06
N ALA A 54 19.15 1.32 0.71
CA ALA A 54 19.25 0.74 2.05
C ALA A 54 19.85 -0.67 2.03
N VAL A 55 19.40 -1.50 1.09
CA VAL A 55 19.93 -2.86 0.86
C VAL A 55 21.41 -2.79 0.46
N ASN A 56 21.79 -1.95 -0.51
CA ASN A 56 23.19 -1.82 -0.95
C ASN A 56 24.09 -1.36 0.20
N SER A 57 23.62 -0.44 1.04
CA SER A 57 24.37 0.03 2.20
C SER A 57 24.68 -1.09 3.21
N TYR A 58 23.84 -2.12 3.30
CA TYR A 58 24.12 -3.30 4.11
C TYR A 58 25.02 -4.29 3.38
N TYR A 59 24.63 -4.72 2.18
CA TYR A 59 25.29 -5.82 1.48
C TYR A 59 26.66 -5.46 0.91
N SER A 60 26.97 -4.19 0.64
CA SER A 60 28.31 -3.75 0.25
C SER A 60 29.41 -4.08 1.28
N LYS A 61 29.02 -4.42 2.53
CA LYS A 61 29.93 -4.86 3.59
C LYS A 61 30.25 -6.35 3.54
N ILE A 62 29.44 -7.16 2.85
CA ILE A 62 29.56 -8.62 2.83
C ILE A 62 29.60 -9.22 1.42
N LEU A 63 29.20 -8.48 0.39
CA LEU A 63 29.23 -8.85 -1.01
C LEU A 63 30.10 -7.88 -1.82
N LYS A 64 30.79 -8.42 -2.83
CA LYS A 64 31.58 -7.67 -3.81
C LYS A 64 30.71 -6.96 -4.85
N VAL A 65 29.44 -7.31 -4.92
CA VAL A 65 28.45 -6.76 -5.85
C VAL A 65 27.19 -6.42 -5.07
N ASP A 66 26.54 -5.34 -5.47
CA ASP A 66 25.25 -4.97 -4.90
C ASP A 66 24.17 -5.95 -5.39
N PRO A 67 23.36 -6.53 -4.48
CA PRO A 67 22.23 -7.34 -4.87
C PRO A 67 21.11 -6.44 -5.40
N VAL A 68 20.22 -7.00 -6.21
CA VAL A 68 19.07 -6.31 -6.80
C VAL A 68 17.82 -6.64 -6.01
N VAL A 69 16.96 -5.65 -5.80
CA VAL A 69 15.62 -5.82 -5.26
C VAL A 69 14.61 -5.62 -6.38
N TYR A 70 13.72 -6.58 -6.57
CA TYR A 70 12.58 -6.45 -7.47
C TYR A 70 11.30 -6.19 -6.67
N PRO A 71 10.30 -5.47 -7.20
CA PRO A 71 9.05 -5.21 -6.48
C PRO A 71 8.34 -6.48 -5.98
N TYR A 72 8.41 -7.59 -6.72
CA TYR A 72 7.82 -8.87 -6.34
C TYR A 72 8.64 -9.67 -5.30
N GLU A 73 9.82 -9.17 -4.90
CA GLU A 73 10.63 -9.70 -3.79
C GLU A 73 10.42 -8.86 -2.51
N ILE A 74 9.35 -8.07 -2.46
CA ILE A 74 9.01 -7.18 -1.35
C ILE A 74 7.62 -7.52 -0.84
N ASP A 75 7.54 -7.86 0.44
CA ASP A 75 6.29 -8.06 1.14
C ASP A 75 5.95 -6.83 2.00
N ILE A 76 4.72 -6.32 1.87
CA ILE A 76 4.19 -5.29 2.76
C ILE A 76 3.69 -5.96 4.04
N VAL A 77 4.49 -5.90 5.11
CA VAL A 77 4.16 -6.50 6.41
C VAL A 77 3.12 -5.66 7.15
N LYS A 78 3.24 -4.33 7.09
CA LYS A 78 2.34 -3.42 7.79
C LYS A 78 2.32 -2.04 7.12
N ALA A 79 1.13 -1.45 7.00
CA ALA A 79 0.95 -0.06 6.59
C ALA A 79 0.02 0.64 7.59
N GLU A 80 0.46 1.76 8.16
CA GLU A 80 -0.30 2.52 9.15
C GLU A 80 -0.15 4.03 8.95
N ARG A 81 -1.16 4.80 9.36
CA ARG A 81 -1.06 6.25 9.48
C ARG A 81 -0.52 6.63 10.85
N ILE A 82 0.41 7.58 10.89
CA ILE A 82 0.94 8.12 12.14
C ILE A 82 -0.10 9.00 12.85
N ASP A 83 -0.74 9.90 12.11
CA ASP A 83 -1.76 10.80 12.67
C ASP A 83 -3.18 10.23 12.52
N GLN A 84 -3.77 9.86 13.65
CA GLN A 84 -5.17 9.47 13.77
C GLN A 84 -6.04 10.69 14.12
N ASN A 85 -6.09 11.69 13.24
CA ASN A 85 -7.08 12.77 13.36
C ASN A 85 -8.51 12.15 13.36
N PRO A 86 -9.48 12.71 14.11
CA PRO A 86 -10.87 12.23 14.14
C PRO A 86 -11.57 12.02 12.77
N LYS A 87 -11.03 12.59 11.68
CA LYS A 87 -11.52 12.35 10.30
C LYS A 87 -10.74 11.29 9.51
N ASN A 88 -9.76 10.61 10.12
CA ASN A 88 -8.90 9.59 9.55
C ASN A 88 -8.27 9.98 8.19
N ARG A 89 -7.77 11.22 8.09
CA ARG A 89 -7.21 11.79 6.87
C ARG A 89 -5.92 12.57 7.14
N GLY A 90 -4.84 11.85 7.45
CA GLY A 90 -3.47 12.36 7.52
C GLY A 90 -2.60 11.78 6.39
N TYR A 91 -1.58 12.49 5.93
CA TYR A 91 -0.71 12.03 4.82
C TYR A 91 0.68 11.60 5.32
N ASP A 92 0.73 11.10 6.55
CA ASP A 92 1.93 10.62 7.22
C ASP A 92 1.77 9.13 7.52
N PHE A 93 2.66 8.32 6.96
CA PHE A 93 2.54 6.86 6.94
C PHE A 93 3.80 6.18 7.41
N LEU A 94 3.64 5.07 8.13
CA LEU A 94 4.68 4.08 8.33
C LEU A 94 4.37 2.83 7.53
N LEU A 95 5.35 2.40 6.74
CA LEU A 95 5.31 1.21 5.91
C LEU A 95 6.44 0.28 6.35
N THR A 96 6.10 -0.90 6.86
CA THR A 96 7.07 -1.94 7.20
C THR A 96 7.10 -2.97 6.10
N LEU A 97 8.30 -3.22 5.58
CA LEU A 97 8.56 -4.11 4.46
C LEU A 97 9.48 -5.25 4.87
N GLU A 98 9.26 -6.40 4.26
CA GLU A 98 10.20 -7.51 4.20
C GLU A 98 10.75 -7.61 2.78
N VAL A 99 12.07 -7.70 2.64
CA VAL A 99 12.74 -7.61 1.35
C VAL A 99 13.72 -8.75 1.19
N GLN A 100 13.62 -9.44 0.04
CA GLN A 100 14.52 -10.52 -0.33
C GLN A 100 15.43 -10.09 -1.50
N PRO A 101 16.59 -9.48 -1.23
CA PRO A 101 17.53 -9.12 -2.29
C PRO A 101 18.11 -10.36 -2.99
N VAL A 102 18.40 -10.23 -4.28
CA VAL A 102 18.91 -11.32 -5.13
C VAL A 102 20.16 -10.93 -5.91
N ILE A 103 20.99 -11.91 -6.26
CA ILE A 103 22.12 -11.74 -7.19
C ILE A 103 21.97 -12.67 -8.40
N GLY A 104 22.46 -12.21 -9.56
CA GLY A 104 22.53 -13.02 -10.77
C GLY A 104 21.15 -13.60 -11.18
N PRO A 105 21.02 -14.92 -11.38
CA PRO A 105 19.77 -15.55 -11.81
C PRO A 105 18.77 -15.72 -10.64
N HIS A 106 18.46 -14.63 -9.95
CA HIS A 106 17.53 -14.59 -8.81
C HIS A 106 17.95 -15.48 -7.62
N ILE A 107 19.23 -15.46 -7.26
CA ILE A 107 19.72 -16.16 -6.07
C ILE A 107 19.52 -15.25 -4.86
N ALA A 108 18.56 -15.59 -3.98
CA ALA A 108 18.31 -14.87 -2.74
C ALA A 108 19.54 -14.86 -1.84
N VAL A 109 19.99 -13.66 -1.44
CA VAL A 109 21.20 -13.50 -0.61
C VAL A 109 20.89 -13.43 0.89
N GLY A 110 19.65 -13.09 1.24
CA GLY A 110 19.19 -12.99 2.62
C GLY A 110 17.80 -12.37 2.67
N GLN A 111 17.36 -12.08 3.88
CA GLN A 111 16.10 -11.41 4.15
C GLN A 111 16.36 -10.20 5.04
N ASP A 112 15.74 -9.08 4.70
CA ASP A 112 15.79 -7.85 5.48
C ASP A 112 14.39 -7.39 5.87
N ARG A 113 14.31 -6.61 6.93
CA ARG A 113 13.12 -5.90 7.36
C ARG A 113 13.44 -4.43 7.52
N MET A 114 12.61 -3.56 6.96
CA MET A 114 12.79 -2.11 7.09
C MET A 114 11.47 -1.39 7.29
N THR A 115 11.52 -0.22 7.92
CA THR A 115 10.38 0.68 8.04
C THR A 115 10.68 1.98 7.33
N LEU A 116 9.75 2.42 6.50
CA LEU A 116 9.77 3.69 5.80
C LEU A 116 8.72 4.62 6.41
N GLU A 117 9.10 5.86 6.64
CA GLU A 117 8.19 6.97 6.86
C GLU A 117 7.95 7.65 5.51
N ILE A 118 6.67 7.78 5.13
CA ILE A 118 6.24 8.49 3.93
C ILE A 118 5.41 9.69 4.39
N SER A 119 6.00 10.88 4.34
CA SER A 119 5.40 12.09 4.92
C SER A 119 5.77 13.35 4.14
N PRO A 120 4.81 14.28 3.92
CA PRO A 120 5.12 15.58 3.34
C PRO A 120 5.96 16.47 4.27
N LEU A 121 6.18 16.06 5.53
CA LEU A 121 6.90 16.82 6.55
C LEU A 121 8.42 16.58 6.52
N ILE A 122 8.89 15.56 5.81
CA ILE A 122 10.31 15.19 5.72
C ILE A 122 10.92 15.57 4.37
N THR A 123 12.20 15.97 4.39
CA THR A 123 12.97 16.23 3.17
C THR A 123 13.12 14.92 2.38
N ASN A 124 12.69 14.92 1.11
CA ASN A 124 12.59 13.76 0.19
C ASN A 124 11.34 12.87 0.32
N ILE A 125 10.33 13.25 1.10
CA ILE A 125 9.01 12.59 1.24
C ILE A 125 9.06 11.16 1.80
N VAL A 126 10.17 10.44 1.64
CA VAL A 126 10.40 9.06 2.05
C VAL A 126 11.70 8.99 2.84
N LYS A 127 11.67 8.35 4.02
CA LYS A 127 12.83 8.14 4.87
C LYS A 127 12.82 6.73 5.46
N ILE A 128 13.96 6.04 5.42
CA ILE A 128 14.14 4.80 6.18
C ILE A 128 14.28 5.15 7.67
N THR A 129 13.35 4.70 8.50
CA THR A 129 13.37 4.91 9.95
C THR A 129 13.98 3.74 10.70
N SER A 130 13.93 2.54 10.13
CA SER A 130 14.60 1.35 10.66
C SER A 130 15.05 0.42 9.53
N TYR A 131 16.18 -0.26 9.73
CA TYR A 131 16.65 -1.33 8.86
C TYR A 131 17.26 -2.44 9.73
N GLN A 132 16.82 -3.67 9.51
CA GLN A 132 17.25 -4.86 10.22
C GLN A 132 17.50 -5.98 9.21
N HIS A 133 18.72 -6.50 9.17
CA HIS A 133 18.99 -7.76 8.51
C HIS A 133 18.43 -8.92 9.36
N VAL A 134 17.63 -9.79 8.75
CA VAL A 134 16.95 -10.90 9.43
C VAL A 134 17.80 -12.16 9.37
N HIS A 135 18.22 -12.57 8.16
CA HIS A 135 19.12 -13.71 7.98
C HIS A 135 19.86 -13.65 6.65
N THR A 136 21.02 -14.30 6.61
CA THR A 136 21.81 -14.50 5.39
C THR A 136 21.52 -15.88 4.82
N ASN A 137 21.30 -15.97 3.52
CA ASN A 137 21.16 -17.25 2.82
C ASN A 137 22.53 -17.76 2.37
N GLN A 138 22.74 -19.07 2.46
CA GLN A 138 23.97 -19.67 1.97
C GLN A 138 24.02 -19.60 0.44
N LEU A 139 25.02 -18.91 -0.10
CA LEU A 139 25.22 -18.85 -1.55
C LEU A 139 25.67 -20.22 -2.09
N PRO A 140 25.18 -20.60 -3.29
CA PRO A 140 25.68 -21.77 -4.00
C PRO A 140 27.20 -21.69 -4.19
N LEU A 141 27.87 -22.85 -4.25
CA LEU A 141 29.34 -22.93 -4.23
C LEU A 141 29.99 -22.07 -5.33
N ASN A 142 29.41 -22.04 -6.53
CA ASN A 142 29.89 -21.24 -7.66
C ASN A 142 29.67 -19.73 -7.49
N TRP A 143 28.94 -19.27 -6.48
CA TRP A 143 28.66 -17.85 -6.17
C TRP A 143 29.38 -17.35 -4.91
N GLN A 144 29.97 -18.23 -4.11
CA GLN A 144 30.71 -17.85 -2.89
C GLN A 144 31.91 -16.93 -3.17
N HIS A 145 32.40 -16.89 -4.41
CA HIS A 145 33.48 -15.98 -4.80
C HIS A 145 33.09 -14.49 -4.68
N LEU A 146 31.79 -14.18 -4.57
CA LEU A 146 31.27 -12.83 -4.37
C LEU A 146 31.24 -12.38 -2.92
N LEU A 147 31.43 -13.29 -1.95
CA LEU A 147 31.55 -12.91 -0.55
C LEU A 147 32.84 -12.11 -0.34
N LEU A 148 32.75 -11.04 0.44
CA LEU A 148 33.92 -10.35 0.99
C LEU A 148 34.51 -11.26 2.08
N ARG A 149 35.79 -11.60 1.92
CA ARG A 149 36.55 -12.41 2.89
C ARG A 149 37.16 -11.54 3.96
#